data_AF-A0AAW2E6D8-F1
#
_entry.id   AF-A0AAW2E6D8-F1
#
_cell.length_a   1.000
_cell.length_b   1.000
_cell.length_c   1.000
_cell.angle_alpha   90.00
_cell.angle_beta   90.00
_cell.angle_gamma   90.00
#
_symmetry.space_group_name_H-M   'P 1'
#
loop_
_entity.id
_entity.type
_entity.pdbx_description
1 polymer ?
#
loop_
_entity_poly.entity_id
_entity_poly.type
_entity_poly.pdbx_seq_one_letter_code
_entity_poly.pdbx_strand_id
1 'polypeptide(L)'
;MGHTINIEHHQATDGLVNLFTRASHDLTVVQHRLEKEFQQVYPDNANPMKLVSRIKKVQEDLLILKEQCRELLTAKQDLIDKARTTLVGNRTLLQQMQPSVGIPLVSNSDDPAFANFNQIVDEWAVQVRSRTGDEKLGSDSQDINELLFSAIV
;
A
#
# COMPACT_ATOMS: atom_id res chain seq x y z
N MET A 1 79.22 -20.39 -17.52
CA MET A 1 78.13 -19.54 -17.03
C MET A 1 77.15 -19.35 -18.18
N GLY A 2 75.93 -19.86 -18.04
CA GLY A 2 74.93 -19.82 -19.10
C GLY A 2 73.96 -20.98 -18.94
N HIS A 3 73.18 -20.98 -17.85
CA HIS A 3 72.04 -21.89 -17.71
C HIS A 3 70.94 -21.41 -18.65
N THR A 4 70.82 -22.07 -19.79
CA THR A 4 69.66 -21.98 -20.66
C THR A 4 68.54 -22.73 -19.95
N ILE A 5 67.72 -22.00 -19.21
CA ILE A 5 66.47 -22.53 -18.66
C ILE A 5 65.56 -22.76 -19.86
N ASN A 6 65.54 -24.02 -20.32
CA ASN A 6 64.62 -24.49 -21.33
C ASN A 6 63.22 -24.41 -20.71
N ILE A 7 62.48 -23.38 -21.07
CA ILE A 7 61.07 -23.24 -20.72
C ILE A 7 60.33 -24.24 -21.61
N GLU A 8 60.33 -25.51 -21.20
CA GLU A 8 59.34 -26.49 -21.66
C GLU A 8 57.98 -26.08 -21.07
N HIS A 9 57.36 -25.05 -21.65
CA HIS A 9 55.93 -24.84 -21.48
C HIS A 9 55.26 -26.14 -21.97
N HIS A 10 54.76 -26.90 -21.00
CA HIS A 10 54.23 -28.24 -21.20
C HIS A 10 53.09 -28.19 -22.23
N GLN A 11 53.21 -28.95 -23.32
CA GLN A 11 52.13 -29.15 -24.29
C GLN A 11 50.79 -29.51 -23.62
N ALA A 12 50.84 -30.18 -22.46
CA ALA A 12 49.69 -30.47 -21.61
C ALA A 12 49.06 -29.21 -20.96
N THR A 13 49.86 -28.23 -20.54
CA THR A 13 49.35 -26.94 -20.03
C THR A 13 48.74 -26.10 -21.13
N ASP A 14 49.33 -26.10 -22.33
CA ASP A 14 48.77 -25.39 -23.50
C ASP A 14 47.46 -26.05 -23.97
N GLY A 15 47.39 -27.38 -23.95
CA GLY A 15 46.17 -28.13 -24.19
C GLY A 15 45.06 -27.80 -23.19
N LEU A 16 45.41 -27.65 -21.90
CA LEU A 16 44.47 -27.27 -20.85
C LEU A 16 43.94 -25.84 -21.03
N VAL A 17 44.82 -24.89 -21.38
CA VAL A 17 44.44 -23.50 -21.68
C VAL A 17 43.51 -23.43 -22.89
N ASN A 18 43.77 -24.21 -23.93
CA ASN A 18 42.90 -24.29 -25.11
C ASN A 18 41.53 -24.90 -24.77
N LEU A 19 41.50 -25.94 -23.92
CA LEU A 19 40.25 -26.54 -23.46
C LEU A 19 39.41 -25.54 -22.64
N PHE A 20 40.01 -24.80 -21.71
CA PHE A 20 39.29 -23.78 -20.94
C PHE A 20 38.82 -22.62 -21.81
N THR A 21 39.65 -22.18 -22.76
CA THR A 21 39.26 -21.15 -23.73
C THR A 21 38.06 -21.59 -24.55
N ARG A 22 38.07 -22.84 -25.04
CA ARG A 22 36.95 -23.43 -25.77
C ARG A 22 35.71 -23.56 -24.90
N ALA A 23 35.83 -24.09 -23.69
CA ALA A 23 34.72 -24.22 -22.76
C ALA A 23 34.10 -22.85 -22.41
N SER A 24 34.93 -21.83 -22.20
CA SER A 24 34.48 -20.45 -21.96
C SER A 24 33.71 -19.89 -23.16
N HIS A 25 34.22 -20.14 -24.37
CA HIS A 25 33.51 -19.76 -25.60
C HIS A 25 32.17 -20.48 -25.73
N ASP A 26 32.16 -21.79 -25.55
CA ASP A 26 30.95 -22.61 -25.64
C ASP A 26 29.89 -22.16 -24.60
N LEU A 27 30.30 -21.86 -23.36
CA LEU A 27 29.42 -21.29 -22.33
C LEU A 27 28.87 -19.92 -22.73
N THR A 28 29.69 -19.06 -23.33
CA THR A 28 29.25 -17.74 -23.83
C THR A 28 28.20 -17.88 -24.93
N VAL A 29 28.40 -18.84 -25.85
CA VAL A 29 27.44 -19.14 -26.91
C VAL A 29 26.12 -19.65 -26.34
N VAL A 30 26.17 -20.55 -25.35
CA VAL A 30 24.99 -21.06 -24.64
C VAL A 30 24.25 -19.92 -23.94
N GLN A 31 24.95 -19.06 -23.20
CA GLN A 31 24.36 -17.90 -22.53
C GLN A 31 23.64 -16.99 -23.53
N HIS A 32 24.27 -16.67 -24.66
CA HIS A 32 23.68 -15.78 -25.66
C HIS A 32 22.42 -16.40 -26.30
N ARG A 33 22.43 -17.71 -26.58
CA ARG A 33 21.24 -18.41 -27.10
C ARG A 33 20.10 -18.42 -26.09
N LEU A 34 20.38 -18.73 -24.82
CA LEU A 34 19.38 -18.72 -23.76
C LEU A 34 18.76 -17.32 -23.58
N GLU A 35 19.57 -16.26 -23.60
CA GLU A 35 19.07 -14.88 -23.51
C GLU A 35 18.14 -14.55 -24.69
N LYS A 36 18.52 -14.94 -25.90
CA LYS A 36 17.70 -14.71 -27.09
C LYS A 36 16.38 -15.47 -27.03
N GLU A 37 16.40 -16.74 -26.64
CA GLU A 37 15.19 -17.55 -26.46
C GLU A 37 14.30 -16.96 -25.35
N PHE A 38 14.89 -16.54 -24.24
CA PHE A 38 14.17 -15.91 -23.14
C PHE A 38 13.45 -14.63 -23.59
N GLN A 39 14.11 -13.75 -24.35
CA GLN A 39 13.50 -12.53 -24.87
C GLN A 39 12.41 -12.80 -25.93
N GLN A 40 12.53 -13.90 -26.69
CA GLN A 40 11.51 -14.31 -27.65
C GLN A 40 10.26 -14.88 -26.99
N VAL A 41 10.44 -15.71 -25.96
CA VAL A 41 9.34 -16.34 -25.21
C VAL A 41 8.64 -15.32 -24.32
N TYR A 42 9.40 -14.43 -23.68
CA TYR A 42 8.88 -13.44 -22.74
C TYR A 42 9.09 -12.03 -23.28
N PRO A 43 8.08 -11.46 -23.98
CA PRO A 43 8.10 -10.05 -24.34
C PRO A 43 8.13 -9.17 -23.09
N ASP A 44 8.52 -7.92 -23.26
CA ASP A 44 8.82 -6.99 -22.17
C ASP A 44 7.71 -6.82 -21.12
N ASN A 45 6.45 -6.87 -21.54
CA ASN A 45 5.28 -6.78 -20.67
C ASN A 45 4.98 -8.06 -19.86
N ALA A 46 5.53 -9.20 -20.30
CA ALA A 46 5.35 -10.52 -19.72
C ALA A 46 6.66 -11.12 -19.16
N ASN A 47 7.76 -10.35 -19.18
CA ASN A 47 9.04 -10.76 -18.60
C ASN A 47 8.89 -11.03 -17.10
N PRO A 48 9.16 -12.26 -16.62
CA PRO A 48 8.96 -12.62 -15.21
C PRO A 48 9.71 -11.73 -14.22
N MET A 49 10.93 -11.30 -14.53
CA MET A 49 11.70 -10.41 -13.65
C MET A 49 11.05 -9.02 -13.55
N LYS A 50 10.57 -8.49 -14.68
CA LYS A 50 9.83 -7.21 -14.71
C LYS A 50 8.46 -7.31 -14.04
N LEU A 51 7.80 -8.47 -14.13
CA LEU A 51 6.53 -8.71 -13.43
C LEU A 51 6.74 -8.71 -11.92
N VAL A 52 7.77 -9.41 -11.42
CA VAL A 52 8.09 -9.42 -9.99
C VAL A 52 8.38 -8.01 -9.48
N SER A 53 9.15 -7.20 -10.22
CA SER A 53 9.43 -5.83 -9.79
C SER A 53 8.17 -4.95 -9.77
N ARG A 54 7.29 -5.09 -10.77
CA ARG A 54 5.99 -4.39 -10.80
C ARG A 54 5.07 -4.83 -9.66
N ILE A 55 5.01 -6.13 -9.35
CA ILE A 55 4.22 -6.66 -8.24
C ILE A 55 4.73 -6.10 -6.91
N LYS A 56 6.05 -6.12 -6.68
CA LYS A 56 6.65 -5.54 -5.47
C LYS A 56 6.32 -4.06 -5.33
N LYS A 57 6.41 -3.30 -6.42
CA LYS A 57 6.02 -1.90 -6.43
C LYS A 57 4.54 -1.71 -6.07
N VAL A 58 3.64 -2.49 -6.68
CA VAL A 58 2.21 -2.41 -6.36
C VAL A 58 1.95 -2.77 -4.89
N GLN A 59 2.65 -3.75 -4.33
CA GLN A 59 2.53 -4.10 -2.91
C GLN A 59 2.95 -2.94 -2.01
N GLU A 60 4.06 -2.27 -2.32
CA GLU A 60 4.52 -1.08 -1.58
C GLU A 60 3.53 0.09 -1.72
N ASP A 61 3.12 0.41 -2.95
CA ASP A 61 2.15 1.47 -3.24
C ASP A 61 0.81 1.22 -2.53
N LEU A 62 0.36 -0.03 -2.43
CA LEU A 62 -0.87 -0.40 -1.71
C LEU A 62 -0.76 -0.15 -0.20
N LEU A 63 0.39 -0.42 0.41
CA LEU A 63 0.61 -0.14 1.83
C LEU A 63 0.56 1.37 2.11
N ILE A 64 1.21 2.16 1.25
CA ILE A 64 1.19 3.63 1.33
C ILE A 64 -0.24 4.14 1.15
N LEU A 65 -0.95 3.67 0.13
CA LEU A 65 -2.32 4.08 -0.15
C LEU A 65 -3.27 3.75 1.01
N LYS A 66 -3.12 2.56 1.61
CA LYS A 66 -3.88 2.16 2.80
C LYS A 66 -3.70 3.16 3.93
N GLU A 67 -2.45 3.55 4.20
CA GLU A 67 -2.14 4.50 5.26
C GLU A 67 -2.72 5.90 4.96
N GLN A 68 -2.57 6.38 3.72
CA GLN A 68 -3.16 7.64 3.29
C GLN A 68 -4.70 7.63 3.42
N CYS A 69 -5.36 6.52 3.09
CA CYS A 69 -6.80 6.38 3.31
C CYS A 69 -7.15 6.44 4.80
N ARG A 70 -6.35 5.82 5.68
CA ARG A 70 -6.56 5.85 7.13
C ARG A 70 -6.45 7.28 7.68
N GLU A 71 -5.42 8.01 7.26
CA GLU A 71 -5.22 9.41 7.63
C GLU A 71 -6.39 10.29 7.14
N LEU A 72 -6.82 10.11 5.90
CA LEU A 72 -7.95 10.84 5.32
C LEU A 72 -9.27 10.58 6.08
N LEU A 73 -9.54 9.32 6.43
CA LEU A 73 -10.71 8.95 7.24
C LEU A 73 -10.66 9.60 8.63
N THR A 74 -9.48 9.60 9.25
CA THR A 74 -9.26 10.24 10.55
C THR A 74 -9.50 11.75 10.47
N ALA A 75 -8.93 12.41 9.47
CA ALA A 75 -9.11 13.84 9.24
C ALA A 75 -10.59 14.20 8.97
N LYS A 76 -11.31 13.35 8.22
CA LYS A 76 -12.74 13.55 7.98
C LYS A 76 -13.57 13.39 9.26
N GLN A 77 -13.23 12.43 10.12
CA GLN A 77 -13.90 12.27 11.41
C GLN A 77 -13.67 13.49 12.33
N ASP A 78 -12.43 13.97 12.43
CA ASP A 78 -12.09 15.18 13.20
C ASP A 78 -12.84 16.42 12.69
N LEU A 79 -12.97 16.58 11.36
CA LEU A 79 -13.76 17.64 10.77
C LEU A 79 -15.24 17.56 11.15
N ILE A 80 -15.82 16.34 11.13
CA ILE A 80 -17.21 16.11 11.53
C ILE A 80 -17.41 16.43 13.00
N ASP A 81 -16.49 15.99 13.87
CA ASP A 81 -16.57 16.23 15.30
C ASP A 81 -16.45 17.74 15.61
N LYS A 82 -15.55 18.45 14.95
CA LYS A 82 -15.43 19.92 15.03
C LYS A 82 -16.69 20.62 14.53
N ALA A 83 -17.20 20.24 13.35
CA ALA A 83 -18.42 20.81 12.79
C ALA A 83 -19.62 20.60 13.73
N ARG A 84 -19.76 19.40 14.31
CA ARG A 84 -20.81 19.09 15.28
C ARG A 84 -20.68 19.96 16.52
N THR A 85 -19.48 20.02 17.11
CA THR A 85 -19.23 20.78 18.34
C THR A 85 -19.52 22.27 18.14
N THR A 86 -19.01 22.86 17.05
CA THR A 86 -19.20 24.29 16.75
C THR A 86 -20.63 24.62 16.31
N LEU A 87 -21.20 23.89 15.34
CA LEU A 87 -22.52 24.23 14.80
C LEU A 87 -23.64 23.94 15.80
N VAL A 88 -23.61 22.78 16.47
CA VAL A 88 -24.61 22.45 17.50
C VAL A 88 -24.45 23.38 18.71
N GLY A 89 -23.21 23.70 19.11
CA GLY A 89 -22.94 24.66 20.18
C GLY A 89 -23.48 26.06 19.88
N ASN A 90 -23.14 26.61 18.71
CA ASN A 90 -23.62 27.92 18.27
C ASN A 90 -25.14 27.95 18.15
N ARG A 91 -25.75 26.90 17.59
CA ARG A 91 -27.21 26.76 17.51
C ARG A 91 -27.86 26.79 18.88
N THR A 92 -27.31 26.04 19.83
CA THR A 92 -27.83 25.96 21.21
C THR A 92 -27.79 27.34 21.87
N LEU A 93 -26.68 28.08 21.70
CA LEU A 93 -26.56 29.45 22.20
C LEU A 93 -27.60 30.39 21.57
N LEU A 94 -27.81 30.31 20.26
CA LEU A 94 -28.83 31.11 19.56
C LEU A 94 -30.25 30.78 20.06
N GLN A 95 -30.58 29.49 20.24
CA GLN A 95 -31.87 29.06 20.78
C GLN A 95 -32.09 29.58 22.20
N GLN A 96 -31.04 29.66 23.04
CA GLN A 96 -31.12 30.25 24.37
C GLN A 96 -31.34 31.77 24.35
N MET A 97 -30.86 32.46 23.31
CA MET A 97 -31.03 33.91 23.14
C MET A 97 -32.35 34.30 22.46
N GLN A 98 -33.01 33.40 21.73
CA GLN A 98 -34.27 33.70 21.02
C GLN A 98 -35.40 34.23 21.93
N PRO A 99 -35.67 33.65 23.13
CA PRO A 99 -36.71 34.14 24.02
C PRO A 99 -36.50 35.58 24.49
N SER A 100 -35.25 36.01 24.69
CA SER A 100 -34.94 37.36 25.19
C SER A 100 -35.11 38.45 24.12
N VAL A 101 -35.20 38.06 22.84
CA VAL A 101 -35.42 38.96 21.69
C VAL A 101 -36.86 38.84 21.16
N GLY A 102 -37.72 38.05 21.81
CA GLY A 102 -39.11 37.83 21.39
C GLY A 102 -39.26 36.99 20.11
N ILE A 103 -38.22 36.23 19.74
CA ILE A 103 -38.24 35.34 18.58
C ILE A 103 -38.76 33.96 19.04
N PRO A 104 -39.75 33.36 18.34
CA PRO A 104 -40.22 32.02 18.66
C PRO A 104 -39.09 30.98 18.56
N LEU A 105 -39.07 30.02 19.50
CA LEU A 105 -38.12 28.91 19.45
C LEU A 105 -38.39 28.05 18.22
N VAL A 106 -37.39 27.89 17.35
CA VAL A 106 -37.47 26.93 16.24
C VAL A 106 -37.11 25.55 16.78
N SER A 107 -38.06 24.60 16.73
CA SER A 107 -37.84 23.21 17.10
C SER A 107 -36.78 22.56 16.19
N ASN A 108 -36.04 21.58 16.71
CA ASN A 108 -35.02 20.88 15.92
C ASN A 108 -35.60 20.08 14.75
N SER A 109 -36.88 19.69 14.79
CA SER A 109 -37.58 19.04 13.66
C SER A 109 -37.99 20.00 12.55
N ASP A 110 -38.11 21.29 12.88
CA ASP A 110 -38.66 22.31 11.97
C ASP A 110 -37.57 23.01 11.17
N ASP A 111 -36.31 22.65 11.43
CA ASP A 111 -35.15 23.13 10.69
C ASP A 111 -34.65 22.04 9.71
N PRO A 112 -35.03 22.14 8.42
CA PRO A 112 -34.63 21.15 7.42
C PRO A 112 -33.11 21.13 7.18
N ALA A 113 -32.39 22.23 7.42
CA ALA A 113 -30.94 22.28 7.26
C ALA A 113 -30.23 21.53 8.39
N PHE A 114 -30.72 21.67 9.62
CA PHE A 114 -30.19 20.93 10.77
C PHE A 114 -30.52 19.43 10.70
N ALA A 115 -31.72 19.07 10.26
CA ALA A 115 -32.10 17.68 10.03
C ALA A 115 -31.19 17.01 8.98
N ASN A 116 -30.95 17.68 7.84
CA ASN A 116 -30.04 17.22 6.80
C ASN A 116 -28.60 17.05 7.32
N PHE A 117 -28.09 18.01 8.09
CA PHE A 117 -26.77 17.89 8.71
C PHE A 117 -26.63 16.62 9.57
N ASN A 118 -27.60 16.35 10.45
CA ASN A 118 -27.56 15.15 11.29
C ASN A 118 -27.65 13.87 10.45
N GLN A 119 -28.52 13.85 9.43
CA GLN A 119 -28.62 12.72 8.51
C GLN A 119 -27.26 12.40 7.85
N ILE A 120 -26.57 13.41 7.31
CA ILE A 120 -25.25 13.21 6.66
C ILE A 120 -24.22 12.67 7.67
N VAL A 121 -24.23 13.17 8.90
CA VAL A 121 -23.32 12.70 9.96
C VAL A 121 -23.63 11.25 10.36
N ASP A 122 -24.89 10.89 10.48
CA ASP A 122 -25.32 9.55 10.85
C ASP A 122 -25.04 8.55 9.72
N GLU A 123 -25.29 8.93 8.46
CA GLU A 123 -24.93 8.15 7.28
C GLU A 123 -23.43 7.87 7.24
N TRP A 124 -22.60 8.87 7.54
CA TRP A 124 -21.16 8.69 7.65
C TRP A 124 -20.79 7.68 8.76
N ALA A 125 -21.39 7.80 9.94
CA ALA A 125 -21.13 6.89 11.05
C ALA A 125 -21.50 5.43 10.70
N VAL A 126 -22.57 5.22 9.93
CA VAL A 126 -22.97 3.90 9.42
C VAL A 126 -21.97 3.39 8.37
N GLN A 127 -21.49 4.23 7.45
CA GLN A 127 -20.51 3.83 6.43
C GLN A 127 -19.17 3.42 7.04
N VAL A 128 -18.69 4.15 8.06
CA VAL A 128 -17.47 3.78 8.77
C VAL A 128 -17.66 2.47 9.52
N ARG A 129 -18.79 2.28 10.21
CA ARG A 129 -19.05 1.08 11.01
C ARG A 129 -19.30 -0.18 10.19
N SER A 130 -20.05 -0.08 9.09
CA SER A 130 -20.35 -1.21 8.20
C SER A 130 -19.11 -1.77 7.51
N ARG A 131 -18.15 -0.91 7.15
CA ARG A 131 -16.87 -1.35 6.59
C ARG A 131 -15.91 -1.97 7.61
N THR A 132 -16.09 -1.69 8.90
CA THR A 132 -15.32 -2.29 10.00
C THR A 132 -15.96 -3.58 10.53
N GLY A 133 -17.22 -3.87 10.20
CA GLY A 133 -18.04 -4.91 10.85
C GLY A 133 -18.08 -6.29 10.18
N ASP A 134 -17.55 -6.45 8.96
CA ASP A 134 -17.71 -7.69 8.18
C ASP A 134 -16.68 -8.80 8.50
N GLU A 135 -15.80 -8.57 9.48
CA GLU A 135 -14.79 -9.55 9.94
C GLU A 135 -15.02 -9.97 11.41
N LYS A 136 -16.26 -10.31 11.78
CA LYS A 136 -16.57 -10.78 13.14
C LYS A 136 -16.54 -12.30 13.26
N LEU A 137 -15.38 -12.85 13.66
CA LEU A 137 -15.30 -14.08 14.44
C LEU A 137 -14.57 -13.80 15.75
N GLY A 138 -15.25 -14.12 16.86
CA GLY A 138 -14.61 -14.45 18.14
C GLY A 138 -14.31 -13.29 19.08
N SER A 139 -15.11 -13.19 20.15
CA SER A 139 -14.79 -12.48 21.39
C SER A 139 -13.46 -12.96 21.97
N ASP A 140 -12.52 -12.05 22.25
CA ASP A 140 -12.10 -11.77 23.64
C ASP A 140 -11.17 -10.55 23.73
N SER A 141 -11.65 -9.57 24.51
CA SER A 141 -11.04 -8.47 25.27
C SER A 141 -9.51 -8.20 25.29
N GLN A 142 -8.73 -8.37 24.22
CA GLN A 142 -7.34 -7.86 24.21
C GLN A 142 -6.96 -7.22 22.87
N ASP A 143 -6.71 -5.91 22.98
CA ASP A 143 -6.19 -4.95 22.01
C ASP A 143 -6.61 -5.13 20.53
N ILE A 144 -7.67 -4.42 20.16
CA ILE A 144 -8.21 -4.31 18.80
C ILE A 144 -7.11 -3.95 17.79
N ASN A 145 -6.06 -3.22 18.19
CA ASN A 145 -4.96 -2.85 17.31
C ASN A 145 -3.92 -3.98 17.10
N GLU A 146 -3.72 -4.91 18.03
CA GLU A 146 -2.82 -6.07 17.83
C GLU A 146 -3.46 -7.18 16.98
N LEU A 147 -4.78 -7.35 17.12
CA LEU A 147 -5.54 -8.36 16.38
C LEU A 147 -5.71 -8.01 14.90
N LEU A 148 -5.71 -6.70 14.57
CA LEU A 148 -5.82 -6.19 13.20
C LEU A 148 -4.67 -6.61 12.26
N PHE A 149 -3.51 -7.04 12.78
CA PHE A 149 -2.30 -7.12 11.94
C PHE A 149 -1.41 -8.36 12.14
N SER A 150 -1.76 -9.32 12.99
CA SER A 150 -0.99 -10.57 13.18
C SER A 150 -1.36 -11.70 12.20
N ALA A 151 -2.42 -11.56 11.40
CA ALA A 151 -2.94 -12.63 10.54
C ALA A 151 -2.55 -12.55 9.04
N ILE A 152 -1.61 -11.70 8.64
CA ILE A 152 -1.13 -11.64 7.25
C ILE A 152 0.36 -11.99 7.21
N VAL A 153 0.64 -13.28 7.03
CA VAL A 153 1.92 -13.82 6.55
C VAL A 153 1.94 -13.77 5.02
#